data_AF-A0AAN8ID08-F1
#
_entry.id   AF-A0AAN8ID08-F1
#
_cell.length_a   1.000
_cell.length_b   1.000
_cell.length_c   1.000
_cell.angle_alpha   90.00
_cell.angle_beta   90.00
_cell.angle_gamma   90.00
#
_symmetry.space_group_name_H-M   'P 1'
#
loop_
_entity.id
_entity.type
_entity.pdbx_description
1 polymer ?
#
loop_
_entity_poly.entity_id
_entity_poly.type
_entity_poly.pdbx_seq_one_letter_code
_entity_poly.pdbx_strand_id
1 'polypeptide(L)'
;LFIQPSSYNSEFRTLWPIFILFYTVILQFLESGVIVGIDLSGDPSVDGRHFIPVLQQARAAGLKVSVHLAEVLSGLKEVDEFLVFRPDRIGHGTYLHTDETFVVQVVSQRIPLGLKKFFCLIECF
;
A
#
# COMPACT_ATOMS: atom_id res chain seq x y z
N LEU A 1 -6.07 -11.22 17.45
CA LEU A 1 -5.62 -12.45 16.76
C LEU A 1 -4.09 -12.44 16.80
N PHE A 2 -3.48 -13.21 17.69
CA PHE A 2 -2.01 -13.27 17.84
C PHE A 2 -1.42 -14.07 16.67
N ILE A 3 -0.65 -13.43 15.79
CA ILE A 3 0.26 -14.15 14.91
C ILE A 3 1.54 -14.35 15.70
N GLN A 4 1.82 -15.59 16.13
CA GLN A 4 3.15 -15.94 16.62
C GLN A 4 4.15 -15.88 15.47
N PRO A 5 5.30 -15.21 15.60
CA PRO A 5 6.32 -15.20 14.56
C PRO A 5 7.11 -16.51 14.62
N SER A 6 6.89 -17.40 13.65
CA SER A 6 7.60 -18.68 13.54
C SER A 6 8.91 -18.61 12.77
N SER A 7 9.49 -17.42 12.53
CA SER A 7 10.84 -17.32 11.97
C SER A 7 11.49 -15.99 12.34
N TYR A 8 12.31 -16.02 13.39
CA TYR A 8 13.10 -14.88 13.87
C TYR A 8 14.30 -14.67 12.91
N ASN A 9 14.14 -13.80 11.92
CA ASN A 9 15.22 -13.35 11.03
C ASN A 9 15.60 -11.88 11.32
N SER A 10 16.86 -11.52 11.07
CA SER A 10 17.45 -10.20 11.37
C SER A 10 16.75 -8.99 10.72
N GLU A 11 15.96 -9.21 9.66
CA GLU A 11 15.12 -8.18 9.01
C GLU A 11 13.96 -7.70 9.90
N PHE A 12 13.51 -8.49 10.89
CA PHE A 12 12.39 -8.10 11.75
C PHE A 12 12.72 -6.99 12.75
N ARG A 13 13.99 -6.72 13.04
CA ARG A 13 14.37 -5.67 14.00
C ARG A 13 14.12 -4.26 13.47
N THR A 14 14.26 -4.03 12.17
CA THR A 14 14.01 -2.72 11.54
C THR A 14 12.52 -2.51 11.25
N LEU A 15 11.75 -3.58 11.04
CA LEU A 15 10.31 -3.51 10.77
C LEU A 15 9.43 -3.46 12.03
N TRP A 16 9.96 -3.80 13.21
CA TRP A 16 9.21 -3.80 14.48
C TRP A 16 8.48 -2.48 14.79
N PRO A 17 9.06 -1.29 14.58
CA PRO A 17 8.35 -0.02 14.78
C PRO A 17 7.17 0.14 13.81
N ILE A 18 7.32 -0.31 12.57
CA ILE A 18 6.28 -0.25 11.53
C ILE A 18 5.11 -1.17 11.92
N PHE A 19 5.39 -2.36 12.45
CA PHE A 19 4.34 -3.26 12.95
C PHE A 19 3.57 -2.64 14.13
N ILE A 20 4.24 -2.01 15.11
CA ILE A 20 3.55 -1.35 16.23
C ILE A 20 2.66 -0.21 15.73
N LEU A 21 3.18 0.61 14.82
CA LEU A 21 2.42 1.71 14.23
C LEU A 21 1.19 1.19 13.48
N PHE A 22 1.36 0.13 12.68
CA PHE A 22 0.29 -0.50 11.94
C PHE A 22 -0.84 -1.03 12.84
N TYR A 23 -0.49 -1.75 13.92
CA TYR A 23 -1.50 -2.23 14.87
C TYR A 23 -2.20 -1.09 15.60
N THR A 24 -1.47 -0.03 15.95
CA THR A 24 -2.07 1.16 16.59
C THR A 24 -3.08 1.83 15.66
N VAL A 25 -2.77 1.94 14.38
CA VAL A 25 -3.66 2.49 13.34
C VAL A 25 -4.92 1.64 13.20
N ILE A 26 -4.79 0.31 13.15
CA ILE A 26 -5.96 -0.59 13.11
C ILE A 26 -6.82 -0.43 14.37
N LEU A 27 -6.22 -0.38 15.56
CA LEU A 27 -6.97 -0.20 16.80
C LEU A 27 -7.73 1.14 16.82
N GLN A 28 -7.09 2.23 16.42
CA GLN A 28 -7.74 3.54 16.33
C GLN A 28 -8.88 3.55 15.31
N PHE A 29 -8.73 2.86 14.17
CA PHE A 29 -9.82 2.67 13.22
C PHE A 29 -11.01 1.95 13.85
N LEU A 30 -10.76 0.82 14.52
CA LEU A 30 -11.80 0.02 15.16
C LEU A 30 -12.52 0.76 16.30
N GLU A 31 -11.80 1.60 17.04
CA GLU A 31 -12.37 2.33 18.20
C GLU A 31 -13.08 3.62 17.82
N SER A 32 -12.51 4.42 16.91
CA SER A 32 -12.95 5.80 16.65
C SER A 32 -13.52 6.03 15.26
N GLY A 33 -13.19 5.18 14.28
CA GLY A 33 -13.54 5.38 12.87
C GLY A 33 -12.93 6.62 12.21
N VAL A 34 -12.03 7.34 12.89
CA VAL A 34 -11.37 8.56 12.38
C VAL A 34 -10.45 8.24 11.20
N ILE A 35 -9.77 7.10 11.28
CA ILE A 35 -8.90 6.60 10.21
C ILE A 35 -9.75 5.78 9.25
N VAL A 36 -9.86 6.18 7.99
CA VAL A 36 -10.71 5.49 6.99
C VAL A 36 -9.93 4.66 5.97
N GLY A 37 -8.60 4.71 6.04
CA GLY A 37 -7.73 3.99 5.13
C GLY A 37 -6.25 4.21 5.44
N ILE A 38 -5.41 3.53 4.65
CA ILE A 38 -3.96 3.61 4.69
C ILE A 38 -3.42 3.92 3.30
N ASP A 39 -2.26 4.55 3.24
CA ASP A 39 -1.57 4.93 2.02
C ASP A 39 -0.12 4.41 2.06
N LEU A 40 0.29 3.67 1.03
CA LEU A 40 1.69 3.29 0.83
C LEU A 40 2.38 4.38 0.00
N SER A 41 3.38 5.04 0.58
CA SER A 41 4.23 6.03 -0.09
C SER A 41 5.67 5.92 0.41
N GLY A 42 6.55 6.85 0.02
CA GLY A 42 7.94 6.89 0.48
C GLY A 42 8.88 7.03 -0.71
N ASP A 43 10.09 6.46 -0.58
CA ASP A 43 11.05 6.41 -1.69
C ASP A 43 10.59 5.37 -2.74
N PRO A 44 10.25 5.78 -3.98
CA PRO A 44 9.84 4.86 -5.04
C PRO A 44 10.99 4.00 -5.58
N SER A 45 12.23 4.14 -5.08
CA SER A 45 13.34 3.24 -5.36
C SER A 45 13.23 1.91 -4.60
N VAL A 46 12.51 1.90 -3.47
CA VAL A 46 12.26 0.72 -2.65
C VAL A 46 11.14 -0.13 -3.26
N ASP A 47 11.27 -1.45 -3.17
CA ASP A 47 10.26 -2.39 -3.68
C ASP A 47 9.04 -2.44 -2.76
N GLY A 48 7.92 -1.87 -3.22
CA GLY A 48 6.68 -1.75 -2.45
C GLY A 48 5.96 -3.09 -2.25
N ARG A 49 6.28 -4.11 -3.05
CA ARG A 49 5.58 -5.42 -3.02
C ARG A 49 5.73 -6.14 -1.67
N HIS A 50 6.80 -5.85 -0.93
CA HIS A 50 7.01 -6.36 0.44
C HIS A 50 5.88 -5.97 1.40
N PHE A 51 5.16 -4.88 1.11
CA PHE A 51 4.06 -4.40 1.95
C PHE A 51 2.70 -4.98 1.56
N ILE A 52 2.57 -5.70 0.43
CA ILE A 52 1.29 -6.30 0.01
C ILE A 52 0.64 -7.14 1.12
N PRO A 53 1.35 -8.01 1.87
CA PRO A 53 0.75 -8.79 2.96
C PRO A 53 0.15 -7.92 4.07
N VAL A 54 0.81 -6.81 4.45
CA VAL A 54 0.30 -5.91 5.49
C VAL A 54 -0.88 -5.08 4.97
N LEU A 55 -0.85 -4.65 3.71
CA LEU A 55 -1.96 -3.96 3.06
C LEU A 55 -3.21 -4.87 2.94
N GLN A 56 -3.02 -6.17 2.68
CA GLN A 56 -4.10 -7.15 2.68
C GLN A 56 -4.74 -7.29 4.07
N GLN A 57 -3.93 -7.29 5.15
CA GLN A 57 -4.46 -7.32 6.51
C GLN A 57 -5.27 -6.07 6.85
N ALA A 58 -4.81 -4.89 6.44
CA ALA A 58 -5.55 -3.65 6.64
C ALA A 58 -6.92 -3.68 5.93
N ARG A 59 -6.93 -4.16 4.68
CA ARG A 59 -8.15 -4.33 3.90
C ARG A 59 -9.10 -5.33 4.55
N ALA A 60 -8.58 -6.45 5.06
CA ALA A 60 -9.36 -7.44 5.79
C ALA A 60 -9.96 -6.87 7.09
N ALA A 61 -9.31 -5.88 7.71
CA ALA A 61 -9.85 -5.15 8.85
C ALA A 61 -10.95 -4.15 8.46
N GLY A 62 -11.09 -3.80 7.18
CA GLY A 62 -12.08 -2.85 6.66
C GLY A 62 -11.53 -1.49 6.24
N LEU A 63 -10.20 -1.30 6.29
CA LEU A 63 -9.55 -0.07 5.84
C LEU A 63 -9.45 -0.03 4.32
N LYS A 64 -9.70 1.15 3.74
CA LYS A 64 -9.38 1.40 2.33
C LYS A 64 -7.86 1.50 2.14
N VAL A 65 -7.35 1.08 1.00
CA VAL A 65 -5.93 1.09 0.68
C VAL A 65 -5.64 1.94 -0.55
N SER A 66 -4.72 2.88 -0.41
CA SER A 66 -4.14 3.64 -1.51
C SER A 66 -2.66 3.30 -1.66
N VAL A 67 -2.17 3.30 -2.89
CA VAL A 67 -0.77 2.98 -3.19
C VAL A 67 -0.25 3.99 -4.20
N HIS A 68 0.87 4.63 -3.88
CA HIS A 68 1.65 5.38 -4.86
C HIS A 68 2.29 4.42 -5.85
N LEU A 69 1.97 4.55 -7.15
CA LEU A 69 2.49 3.67 -8.18
C LEU A 69 2.97 4.46 -9.39
N ALA A 70 3.96 3.89 -10.08
CA ALA A 70 4.50 4.43 -11.32
C ALA A 70 4.87 5.93 -11.20
N GLU A 71 5.44 6.33 -10.06
CA GLU A 71 6.00 7.69 -9.87
C GLU A 71 7.24 7.91 -10.73
N VAL A 72 8.00 6.84 -10.98
CA VAL A 72 9.21 6.77 -11.79
C VAL A 72 9.18 5.52 -12.67
N LEU A 73 9.93 5.51 -13.78
CA LEU A 73 9.97 4.39 -14.74
C LEU A 73 10.40 3.06 -14.10
N SER A 74 11.34 3.08 -13.15
CA SER A 74 11.78 1.87 -12.45
C SER A 74 10.68 1.23 -11.58
N GLY A 75 9.63 1.99 -11.25
CA GLY A 75 8.47 1.54 -10.49
C GLY A 75 7.42 0.82 -11.35
N LEU A 76 7.60 0.70 -12.67
CA LEU A 76 6.66 -0.05 -13.52
C LEU A 76 6.67 -1.56 -13.23
N LYS A 77 7.79 -2.07 -12.69
CA LYS A 77 8.00 -3.51 -12.38
C LYS A 77 7.09 -4.07 -11.29
N GLU A 78 6.43 -3.22 -10.51
CA GLU A 78 5.53 -3.62 -9.41
C GLU A 78 4.05 -3.35 -9.74
N VAL A 79 3.77 -2.70 -10.88
CA VAL A 79 2.42 -2.28 -11.25
C VAL A 79 1.49 -3.48 -11.37
N ASP A 80 1.93 -4.56 -12.03
CA ASP A 80 1.11 -5.76 -12.21
C ASP A 80 0.65 -6.37 -10.88
N GLU A 81 1.57 -6.55 -9.92
CA GLU A 81 1.23 -7.10 -8.61
C GLU A 81 0.26 -6.20 -7.85
N PHE A 82 0.41 -4.89 -7.95
CA PHE A 82 -0.52 -3.96 -7.33
C PHE A 82 -1.88 -3.89 -8.06
N LEU A 83 -1.94 -4.04 -9.38
CA LEU A 83 -3.21 -4.13 -10.12
C LEU A 83 -3.93 -5.46 -9.84
N VAL A 84 -3.21 -6.54 -9.54
CA VAL A 84 -3.78 -7.79 -9.02
C VAL A 84 -4.28 -7.60 -7.58
N PHE A 85 -3.56 -6.87 -6.74
CA PHE A 85 -3.99 -6.50 -5.39
C PHE A 85 -5.22 -5.57 -5.39
N ARG A 86 -5.45 -4.81 -6.48
CA ARG A 86 -6.58 -3.88 -6.68
C ARG A 86 -6.71 -2.83 -5.58
N PRO A 87 -5.83 -1.83 -5.46
CA PRO A 87 -5.98 -0.76 -4.48
C PRO A 87 -7.27 0.02 -4.71
N ASP A 88 -7.80 0.64 -3.65
CA ASP A 88 -8.97 1.52 -3.74
C ASP A 88 -8.66 2.84 -4.44
N ARG A 89 -7.38 3.21 -4.52
CA ARG A 89 -6.87 4.38 -5.22
C ARG A 89 -5.40 4.20 -5.59
N ILE A 90 -4.99 4.76 -6.73
CA ILE A 90 -3.57 4.89 -7.08
C ILE A 90 -3.14 6.34 -6.89
N GLY A 91 -2.10 6.56 -6.09
CA GLY A 91 -1.41 7.84 -5.99
C GLY A 91 -0.47 8.06 -7.18
N HIS A 92 -0.44 9.29 -7.69
CA HIS A 92 0.36 9.69 -8.85
C HIS A 92 -0.03 8.99 -10.16
N GLY A 93 0.44 7.76 -10.39
CA GLY A 93 0.23 7.04 -11.65
C GLY A 93 0.91 7.69 -12.85
N THR A 94 1.95 8.50 -12.64
CA THR A 94 2.58 9.37 -13.65
C THR A 94 2.98 8.60 -14.91
N TYR A 95 3.57 7.41 -14.76
CA TYR A 95 4.07 6.61 -15.87
C TYR A 95 3.16 5.45 -16.26
N LEU A 96 1.95 5.32 -15.70
CA LEU A 96 1.02 4.23 -16.09
C LEU A 96 0.66 4.26 -17.59
N HIS A 97 0.61 5.45 -18.19
CA HIS A 97 0.31 5.64 -19.60
C HIS A 97 1.41 5.10 -20.55
N THR A 98 2.58 4.73 -20.03
CA THR A 98 3.67 4.20 -20.85
C THR A 98 3.43 2.77 -21.31
N ASP A 99 2.46 2.07 -20.71
CA ASP A 99 1.98 0.76 -21.13
C ASP A 99 0.45 0.77 -21.24
N GLU A 100 -0.05 0.48 -22.45
CA GLU A 100 -1.49 0.46 -22.72
C GLU A 100 -2.22 -0.60 -21.89
N THR A 101 -1.56 -1.72 -21.55
CA THR A 101 -2.18 -2.79 -20.75
C THR A 101 -2.50 -2.32 -19.34
N PHE A 102 -1.64 -1.52 -18.73
CA PHE A 102 -1.88 -0.93 -17.40
C PHE A 102 -3.06 0.03 -17.45
N VAL A 103 -3.16 0.87 -18.50
CA VAL A 103 -4.29 1.79 -18.68
C VAL A 103 -5.60 1.02 -18.82
N VAL A 104 -5.64 -0.02 -19.66
CA VAL A 104 -6.82 -0.87 -19.85
C VAL A 104 -7.24 -1.51 -18.53
N GLN A 105 -6.29 -2.05 -17.76
CA GLN A 105 -6.58 -2.66 -16.48
C GLN A 105 -7.13 -1.64 -15.48
N VAL A 106 -6.46 -0.51 -15.26
CA VAL A 106 -6.90 0.54 -14.33
C VAL A 106 -8.32 1.02 -14.65
N VAL A 107 -8.62 1.27 -15.94
CA VAL A 107 -9.95 1.68 -16.40
C VAL A 107 -10.98 0.57 -16.18
N SER A 108 -10.67 -0.68 -16.56
CA SER A 108 -11.57 -1.82 -16.40
C SER A 108 -11.93 -2.08 -14.93
N GLN A 109 -10.96 -1.88 -14.04
CA GLN A 109 -11.10 -2.06 -12.61
C GLN A 109 -11.70 -0.83 -11.91
N ARG A 110 -11.84 0.29 -12.64
CA ARG A 110 -12.33 1.59 -12.17
C ARG A 110 -11.54 2.11 -10.97
N ILE A 111 -10.22 1.92 -10.98
CA ILE A 111 -9.36 2.41 -9.90
C ILE A 111 -9.16 3.93 -10.08
N PRO A 112 -9.58 4.76 -9.12
CA PRO A 112 -9.36 6.21 -9.18
C PRO A 112 -7.88 6.57 -9.09
N LEU A 113 -7.46 7.56 -9.89
CA LEU A 113 -6.14 8.17 -9.78
C LEU A 113 -6.23 9.42 -8.87
N GLY A 114 -5.36 9.51 -7.88
CA GLY A 114 -5.29 10.61 -6.92
C GLY A 114 -4.04 11.46 -7.11
N LEU A 115 -4.23 12.76 -7.39
CA LEU A 115 -3.20 13.79 -7.24
C LEU A 115 -3.21 14.23 -5.77
N LYS A 116 -2.39 13.56 -4.94
CA LYS A 116 -2.16 13.77 -3.48
C LYS A 116 -3.32 14.36 -2.67
N LYS A 117 -4.03 13.48 -1.93
CA LYS A 117 -4.58 13.72 -0.57
C LYS A 117 -5.33 12.48 -0.07
N PHE A 118 -4.80 11.75 0.93
CA PHE A 118 -5.36 11.58 2.29
C PHE A 118 -4.65 10.50 3.13
N PHE A 119 -4.61 10.78 4.45
CA PHE A 119 -3.89 10.20 5.60
C PHE A 119 -4.12 8.70 5.94
N CYS A 120 -3.06 7.90 5.92
CA CYS A 120 -2.22 7.45 7.05
C CYS A 120 -1.00 6.78 6.40
N LEU A 121 0.18 7.38 6.55
CA LEU A 121 1.35 7.08 5.74
C LEU A 121 2.13 5.89 6.33
N ILE A 122 2.26 4.81 5.57
CA ILE A 122 3.42 3.92 5.70
C ILE A 122 4.47 4.53 4.77
N GLU A 123 5.43 5.26 5.34
CA GLU A 123 6.58 5.76 4.59
C GLU A 123 7.64 4.66 4.50
N CYS A 124 7.92 4.21 3.28
CA CYS A 124 9.10 3.39 2.99
C CYS A 124 10.34 4.30 2.99
N PHE A 125 11.19 4.15 4.02
CA PHE A 125 12.53 4.72 4.11
C PHE A 125 13.60 3.66 3.79
#